data_AF-A0A1Z1MNZ2-F1
#
_entry.id   AF-A0A1Z1MNZ2-F1
#
_cell.length_a   1.000
_cell.length_b   1.000
_cell.length_c   1.000
_cell.angle_alpha   90.00
_cell.angle_beta   90.00
_cell.angle_gamma   90.00
#
_symmetry.space_group_name_H-M   'P 1'
#
loop_
_entity.id
_entity.type
_entity.pdbx_description
1 polymer ?
#
loop_
_entity_poly.entity_id
_entity_poly.type
_entity_poly.pdbx_seq_one_letter_code
_entity_poly.pdbx_strand_id
1 'polypeptide(L)' 'MAVPKKKTSKSKSRIRKACWKNKAYFISQKSFALAQSVLSDKSVSFVYDKSIENEIDN' A
#
# COMPACT_ATOMS: atom_id res chain seq x y z
N MET A 1 21.79 -28.34 8.39
CA MET A 1 20.79 -27.35 7.93
C MET A 1 19.46 -28.05 7.71
N ALA A 2 18.33 -27.44 8.09
CA ALA A 2 17.02 -28.05 7.90
C ALA A 2 16.62 -27.99 6.42
N VAL A 3 16.23 -29.13 5.84
CA VAL A 3 15.74 -29.23 4.46
C VAL A 3 14.30 -29.74 4.44
N PRO A 4 13.45 -29.21 3.54
CA PRO A 4 12.08 -29.70 3.44
C PRO A 4 12.08 -31.13 2.91
N LYS A 5 11.52 -32.06 3.68
CA LYS A 5 11.41 -33.47 3.28
C LYS A 5 10.52 -33.66 2.04
N LYS A 6 9.52 -32.79 1.88
CA LYS A 6 8.55 -32.80 0.78
C LYS A 6 8.23 -31.37 0.34
N LYS A 7 7.85 -31.20 -0.92
CA LYS A 7 7.40 -29.91 -1.43
C LYS A 7 6.07 -29.51 -0.79
N THR A 8 5.86 -28.22 -0.62
CA THR A 8 4.57 -27.69 -0.18
C THR A 8 3.51 -27.92 -1.27
N SER A 9 2.27 -28.19 -0.86
CA SER A 9 1.19 -28.35 -1.81
C SER A 9 0.91 -27.04 -2.56
N LYS A 10 0.39 -27.13 -3.78
CA LYS A 10 0.01 -25.95 -4.58
C LYS A 10 -0.98 -25.05 -3.82
N SER A 11 -1.88 -25.64 -3.02
CA SER A 11 -2.84 -24.90 -2.20
C SER A 11 -2.14 -24.07 -1.12
N LYS A 12 -1.28 -24.70 -0.29
CA LYS A 12 -0.54 -24.00 0.77
C LYS A 12 0.35 -22.88 0.23
N SER A 13 1.00 -23.11 -0.92
CA SER A 13 1.80 -22.06 -1.57
C SER A 13 0.94 -20.89 -2.06
N ARG A 14 -0.27 -21.14 -2.59
CA ARG A 14 -1.19 -20.07 -3.03
C ARG A 14 -1.73 -19.26 -1.86
N ILE A 15 -2.12 -19.92 -0.76
CA ILE A 15 -2.59 -19.25 0.47
C ILE A 15 -1.52 -18.27 0.98
N ARG A 16 -0.26 -18.69 1.07
CA ARG A 16 0.83 -17.80 1.51
C ARG A 16 0.99 -16.57 0.60
N LYS A 17 0.88 -16.74 -0.72
CA LYS A 17 0.91 -15.63 -1.69
C LYS A 17 -0.30 -14.70 -1.53
N ALA A 18 -1.49 -15.25 -1.27
CA ALA A 18 -2.69 -14.46 -1.03
C ALA A 18 -2.55 -13.59 0.24
N CYS A 19 -2.03 -14.15 1.33
CA CYS A 19 -1.74 -13.38 2.54
C CYS A 19 -0.76 -12.22 2.28
N TRP A 20 0.26 -12.43 1.45
CA TRP A 20 1.19 -11.37 1.05
C TRP A 20 0.50 -10.27 0.24
N LYS A 21 -0.33 -10.63 -0.74
CA LYS A 21 -1.12 -9.67 -1.54
C LYS A 21 -2.17 -8.91 -0.71
N ASN A 22 -2.75 -9.55 0.29
CA ASN A 22 -3.75 -8.92 1.16
C ASN A 22 -3.19 -7.73 1.94
N LYS A 23 -1.89 -7.74 2.27
CA LYS A 23 -1.23 -6.58 2.90
C LYS A 23 -1.27 -5.35 2.00
N ALA A 24 -1.01 -5.52 0.70
CA ALA A 24 -1.07 -4.43 -0.28
C ALA A 24 -2.49 -3.85 -0.39
N TYR A 25 -3.53 -4.69 -0.32
CA TYR A 25 -4.92 -4.25 -0.35
C TYR A 25 -5.30 -3.33 0.82
N PHE A 26 -4.77 -3.57 2.02
CA PHE A 26 -5.01 -2.66 3.16
C PHE A 26 -4.24 -1.36 3.03
N ILE A 27 -3.02 -1.41 2.48
CA ILE A 27 -2.21 -0.21 2.25
C ILE A 27 -2.87 0.67 1.18
N SER A 28 -3.40 0.09 0.10
CA SER A 28 -4.06 0.85 -0.97
C SER A 28 -5.29 1.61 -0.47
N GLN A 29 -6.11 1.00 0.40
CA GLN A 29 -7.27 1.68 0.99
C GLN A 29 -6.86 2.88 1.85
N LYS A 30 -5.84 2.72 2.70
CA LYS A 30 -5.32 3.83 3.51
C LYS A 30 -4.74 4.94 2.64
N SER A 31 -3.97 4.59 1.62
CA SER A 31 -3.39 5.54 0.68
C SER A 31 -4.48 6.31 -0.08
N PHE A 32 -5.55 5.64 -0.49
CA PHE A 32 -6.66 6.28 -1.21
C PHE A 32 -7.44 7.26 -0.32
N ALA A 33 -7.73 6.87 0.92
CA ALA A 33 -8.35 7.78 1.89
C ALA A 33 -7.48 9.02 2.16
N LEU A 34 -6.16 8.81 2.27
CA LEU A 34 -5.20 9.90 2.45
C LEU A 34 -5.19 10.85 1.24
N ALA A 35 -5.11 10.32 0.02
CA ALA A 35 -5.12 11.12 -1.20
C ALA A 35 -6.38 11.99 -1.33
N GLN A 36 -7.56 11.44 -1.03
CA GLN A 36 -8.80 12.24 -1.03
C GLN A 36 -8.77 13.34 0.02
N SER A 37 -8.24 13.06 1.22
CA SER A 37 -8.12 14.07 2.27
C SER A 37 -7.21 15.22 1.86
N VAL A 38 -6.08 14.90 1.22
CA VAL A 38 -5.11 15.86 0.68
C VAL A 38 -5.77 16.75 -0.39
N LEU A 39 -6.40 16.13 -1.40
CA LEU A 39 -7.07 16.85 -2.49
C LEU A 39 -8.20 17.77 -2.00
N SER A 40 -8.83 17.45 -0.88
CA SER A 40 -9.93 18.24 -0.34
C SER A 40 -9.50 19.55 0.34
N ASP A 41 -8.20 19.76 0.55
CA ASP A 41 -7.58 20.92 1.23
C ASP A 41 -8.09 21.23 2.65
N LYS A 42 -8.93 20.36 3.18
CA LYS A 42 -9.55 20.46 4.52
C LYS A 42 -8.82 19.61 5.56
N SER A 43 -7.72 18.96 5.19
CA SER A 43 -6.95 18.12 6.11
C SER A 43 -6.20 18.97 7.14
N VAL A 44 -6.53 18.81 8.41
CA VAL A 44 -5.92 19.58 9.51
C VAL A 44 -4.63 18.94 10.04
N SER A 45 -4.48 17.61 9.88
CA SER A 45 -3.40 16.84 10.50
C SER A 45 -2.26 16.45 9.57
N PHE A 46 -2.47 16.52 8.25
CA PHE A 46 -1.49 16.11 7.26
C PHE A 46 -0.99 17.33 6.49
N VAL A 47 0.29 17.65 6.67
CA VAL A 47 0.97 18.76 5.97
C VAL A 47 1.81 18.17 4.86
N TYR A 48 1.58 18.61 3.62
CA TYR A 48 2.42 18.30 2.48
C TYR A 48 2.90 19.60 1.84
N ASP A 49 4.11 19.57 1.27
CA ASP A 49 4.72 20.76 0.70
C ASP A 49 4.08 21.07 -0.67
N LYS A 50 3.23 22.11 -0.71
CA LYS A 50 2.57 22.60 -1.93
C LYS A 50 3.47 23.46 -2.82
N SER A 51 4.68 23.83 -2.37
CA SER A 51 5.58 24.68 -3.16
C SER A 51 5.97 24.04 -4.49
N ILE A 52 5.98 22.70 -4.56
CA ILE A 52 6.31 21.92 -5.77
C ILE A 52 5.20 22.00 -6.84
N GLU A 53 3.92 22.16 -6.47
CA GLU A 53 2.82 22.26 -7.45
C GLU A 53 2.89 23.59 -8.23
N ASN A 54 3.33 24.68 -7.59
CA ASN A 54 3.42 25.99 -8.23
C ASN A 54 4.57 26.11 -9.24
N GLU A 55 5.56 25.21 -9.23
CA GLU A 55 6.64 25.16 -10.24
C GLU A 55 6.28 24.34 -11.48
N ILE A 56 5.25 23.49 -11.40
CA ILE A 56 4.83 22.60 -12.51
C ILE A 56 3.80 23.28 -13.41
N ASP A 57 3.02 24.22 -12.88
CA ASP A 57 1.98 24.97 -13.59
C ASP A 57 2.47 26.34 -14.16
N ASN A 58 3.78 26.64 -14.07
CA ASN A 58 4.43 27.86 -14.57
C ASN A 58 5.41 27.53 -15.70
#